data_AF-A0A5C9BFB1-F1
#
_entry.id   AF-A0A5C9BFB1-F1
#
_cell.length_a   1.000
_cell.length_b   1.000
_cell.length_c   1.000
_cell.angle_alpha   90.00
_cell.angle_beta   90.00
_cell.angle_gamma   90.00
#
_symmetry.space_group_name_H-M   'P 1'
#
loop_
_entity.id
_entity.type
_entity.pdbx_description
1 polymer ?
#
loop_
_entity_poly.entity_id
_entity_poly.type
_entity_poly.pdbx_seq_one_letter_code
_entity_poly.pdbx_strand_id
1 'polypeptide(L)'
;MPGVATSDVEVSLASSKGFWLLLKCEELFVPYAEFPWFRRATLEQITTVEWPTPNHLYWPLLDVDLAVDSIRNPSQFPLVAKPAPEASGAR
;
A
#
# COMPACT_ATOMS: atom_id res chain seq x y z
N MET A 1 2.22 -24.89 25.19
CA MET A 1 1.14 -24.93 24.18
C MET A 1 1.68 -24.31 22.90
N PRO A 2 1.61 -24.97 21.74
CA PRO A 2 2.30 -24.49 20.54
C PRO A 2 1.45 -23.49 19.76
N GLY A 3 2.11 -22.39 19.33
CA GLY A 3 1.77 -21.56 18.17
C GLY A 3 0.54 -20.67 18.28
N VAL A 4 0.68 -19.48 18.88
CA VAL A 4 -0.20 -18.34 18.53
C VAL A 4 -0.05 -18.12 17.03
N ALA A 5 -1.15 -18.13 16.28
CA ALA A 5 -1.17 -17.81 14.86
C ALA A 5 -0.50 -16.44 14.66
N THR A 6 0.71 -16.48 14.12
CA THR A 6 1.56 -15.34 13.84
C THR A 6 0.97 -14.58 12.66
N SER A 7 0.54 -13.34 12.91
CA SER A 7 0.23 -12.25 11.97
C SER A 7 -0.54 -12.59 10.69
N ASP A 8 -1.82 -12.20 10.63
CA ASP A 8 -2.68 -12.29 9.43
C ASP A 8 -2.16 -11.45 8.22
N VAL A 9 -1.13 -10.63 8.43
CA VAL A 9 -0.48 -9.81 7.40
C VAL A 9 1.02 -10.00 7.48
N GLU A 10 1.64 -10.45 6.39
CA GLU A 10 3.09 -10.57 6.27
C GLU A 10 3.60 -9.72 5.10
N VAL A 11 4.67 -8.95 5.30
CA VAL A 11 5.35 -8.21 4.22
C VAL A 11 6.54 -9.04 3.76
N SER A 12 6.46 -9.61 2.55
CA SER A 12 7.41 -10.64 2.10
C SER A 12 8.62 -10.10 1.34
N LEU A 13 8.51 -9.00 0.59
CA LEU A 13 9.64 -8.48 -0.17
C LEU A 13 9.46 -6.99 -0.50
N ALA A 14 10.47 -6.17 -0.23
CA ALA A 14 10.55 -4.79 -0.70
C ALA A 14 11.58 -4.70 -1.84
N SER A 15 11.14 -4.24 -3.01
CA SER A 15 11.98 -3.93 -4.17
C SER A 15 12.02 -2.42 -4.42
N SER A 16 12.85 -1.95 -5.36
CA SER A 16 12.82 -0.54 -5.78
C SER A 16 11.49 -0.09 -6.40
N LYS A 17 10.61 -1.02 -6.76
CA LYS A 17 9.31 -0.75 -7.40
C LYS A 17 8.12 -0.75 -6.45
N GLY A 18 8.25 -1.34 -5.27
CA GLY A 18 7.12 -1.62 -4.38
C GLY A 18 7.40 -2.79 -3.45
N PHE A 19 6.39 -3.17 -2.68
CA PHE A 19 6.46 -4.30 -1.76
C PHE A 19 5.27 -5.25 -1.91
N TRP A 20 5.44 -6.48 -1.44
CA TRP A 20 4.38 -7.48 -1.40
C TRP A 20 3.79 -7.60 0.00
N LEU A 21 2.46 -7.64 0.07
CA LEU A 21 1.67 -7.95 1.25
C LEU A 21 1.01 -9.31 1.05
N LEU A 22 1.22 -10.23 1.98
CA LEU A 22 0.42 -11.44 2.11
C LEU A 22 -0.71 -11.12 3.08
N LEU A 23 -1.93 -11.00 2.54
CA LEU A 23 -3.14 -10.79 3.32
C LEU A 23 -3.90 -12.13 3.41
N LYS A 24 -3.92 -12.77 4.58
CA LYS A 24 -4.40 -14.15 4.78
C LYS A 24 -3.68 -15.18 3.90
N CYS A 25 -4.12 -15.34 2.66
CA CYS A 25 -3.59 -16.29 1.67
C CYS A 25 -3.51 -15.65 0.26
N GLU A 26 -3.60 -14.32 0.17
CA GLU A 26 -3.55 -13.57 -1.07
C GLU A 26 -2.34 -12.65 -1.06
N GLU A 27 -1.50 -12.75 -2.08
CA GLU A 27 -0.37 -11.85 -2.29
C GLU A 27 -0.82 -10.62 -3.10
N LEU A 28 -0.69 -9.45 -2.49
CA LEU A 28 -1.01 -8.16 -3.06
C LEU A 28 0.27 -7.36 -3.27
N PHE A 29 0.51 -6.92 -4.50
CA PHE A 29 1.63 -6.05 -4.80
C PHE A 29 1.24 -4.58 -4.62
N VAL A 30 2.01 -3.85 -3.82
CA VAL A 30 1.83 -2.41 -3.58
C VAL A 30 2.91 -1.64 -4.36
N PRO A 31 2.61 -1.11 -5.55
CA PRO A 31 3.57 -0.36 -6.36
C PRO A 31 3.81 1.05 -5.80
N TYR A 32 5.08 1.41 -5.62
CA TYR A 32 5.50 2.77 -5.24
C TYR A 32 5.19 3.86 -6.28
N ALA A 33 4.85 3.47 -7.50
CA ALA A 33 4.37 4.39 -8.53
C ALA A 33 2.99 4.96 -8.17
N GLU A 34 2.09 4.13 -7.66
CA GLU A 34 0.73 4.49 -7.24
C GLU A 34 0.70 5.00 -5.80
N PHE A 35 1.57 4.45 -4.95
CA PHE A 35 1.63 4.77 -3.51
C PHE A 35 3.02 5.35 -3.14
N PRO A 36 3.34 6.59 -3.57
CA PRO A 36 4.69 7.15 -3.45
C PRO A 36 5.15 7.40 -2.01
N TRP A 37 4.23 7.56 -1.06
CA TRP A 37 4.55 7.74 0.36
C TRP A 37 5.34 6.56 0.95
N PHE A 38 5.13 5.35 0.45
CA PHE A 38 5.93 4.19 0.89
C PHE A 38 7.37 4.18 0.38
N ARG A 39 7.74 4.99 -0.63
CA ARG A 39 9.14 5.03 -1.13
C ARG A 39 10.15 5.48 -0.08
N ARG A 40 9.70 6.24 0.91
CA ARG A 40 10.52 6.79 1.98
C ARG A 40 10.24 6.13 3.33
N ALA A 41 9.32 5.16 3.37
CA ALA A 41 9.00 4.42 4.56
C ALA A 41 10.13 3.44 4.92
N THR A 42 10.43 3.30 6.21
CA THR A 42 11.37 2.29 6.69
C THR A 42 10.74 0.91 6.63
N LEU A 43 11.56 -0.15 6.72
CA LEU A 43 11.05 -1.50 6.78
C LEU A 43 10.09 -1.68 7.96
N GLU A 44 10.47 -1.18 9.15
CA GLU A 44 9.62 -1.18 10.35
C GLU A 44 8.24 -0.55 10.06
N GLN A 45 8.24 0.66 9.49
CA GLN A 45 7.03 1.37 9.12
C GLN A 45 6.14 0.59 8.15
N ILE A 46 6.70 -0.13 7.17
CA ILE A 46 5.93 -0.92 6.20
C ILE A 46 5.43 -2.23 6.83
N THR A 47 6.22 -2.85 7.70
CA THR A 47 5.86 -4.12 8.37
C THR A 47 4.86 -3.94 9.52
N THR A 48 4.80 -2.76 10.14
CA THR A 48 3.82 -2.43 11.17
C THR A 48 2.51 -2.00 10.49
N VAL A 49 1.74 -2.99 10.07
CA VAL A 49 0.41 -2.82 9.46
C VAL A 49 -0.66 -3.41 10.37
N GLU A 50 -1.75 -2.67 10.52
CA GLU A 50 -2.97 -3.09 11.20
C GLU A 50 -4.04 -3.40 10.17
N TRP A 51 -4.87 -4.40 10.45
CA TRP A 51 -5.99 -4.79 9.61
C TRP A 51 -7.31 -4.71 10.38
N PRO A 52 -7.79 -3.49 10.68
CA PRO A 52 -8.97 -3.29 11.53
C PRO A 52 -10.27 -3.74 10.83
N THR A 53 -10.33 -3.67 9.50
CA THR A 53 -11.49 -4.12 8.73
C THR A 53 -11.06 -4.90 7.49
N PRO A 54 -11.88 -5.85 7.00
CA PRO A 54 -11.51 -6.69 5.86
C PRO A 54 -11.08 -5.91 4.61
N ASN A 55 -11.59 -4.68 4.41
CA ASN A 55 -11.27 -3.86 3.25
C ASN A 55 -10.25 -2.75 3.52
N HIS A 56 -9.79 -2.52 4.75
CA HIS A 56 -8.86 -1.42 5.06
C HIS A 56 -7.64 -1.89 5.84
N LEU A 57 -6.48 -1.53 5.31
CA LEU A 57 -5.18 -1.66 5.95
C LEU A 57 -4.76 -0.29 6.48
N TYR A 58 -4.19 -0.27 7.67
CA TYR A 58 -3.72 0.95 8.32
C TYR A 58 -2.27 0.79 8.75
N TRP A 59 -1.42 1.74 8.36
CA TRP A 59 -0.03 1.83 8.79
C TRP A 59 0.10 2.95 9.84
N PRO A 60 -0.03 2.64 11.15
CA PRO A 60 -0.05 3.64 12.21
C PRO A 60 1.24 4.48 12.27
N LEU A 61 2.39 3.90 11.92
CA LEU A 61 3.67 4.61 11.93
C LEU A 61 3.88 5.55 10.74
N LEU A 62 3.04 5.42 9.70
CA LEU A 62 3.03 6.29 8.52
C LEU A 62 1.82 7.22 8.50
N ASP A 63 0.82 6.95 9.35
CA ASP A 63 -0.51 7.54 9.30
C ASP A 63 -1.15 7.41 7.91
N VAL A 64 -1.06 6.20 7.35
CA VAL A 64 -1.57 5.87 6.00
C VAL A 64 -2.65 4.81 6.12
N ASP A 65 -3.84 5.10 5.59
CA ASP A 65 -4.87 4.10 5.34
C ASP A 65 -4.93 3.73 3.85
N LEU A 66 -5.11 2.44 3.56
CA LEU A 66 -5.36 1.96 2.20
C LEU A 66 -6.52 0.99 2.18
N ALA A 67 -7.41 1.16 1.19
CA ALA A 67 -8.38 0.14 0.86
C ALA A 67 -7.71 -1.01 0.08
N VAL A 68 -8.05 -2.26 0.43
CA VAL A 68 -7.58 -3.46 -0.28
C VAL A 68 -8.00 -3.40 -1.75
N ASP A 69 -9.20 -2.89 -2.02
CA ASP A 69 -9.70 -2.69 -3.39
C ASP A 69 -8.85 -1.72 -4.21
N SER A 70 -8.25 -0.70 -3.59
CA SER A 70 -7.33 0.23 -4.27
C SER A 70 -6.00 -0.43 -4.64
N ILE A 71 -5.55 -1.44 -3.88
CA ILE A 71 -4.36 -2.23 -4.20
C ILE A 71 -4.67 -3.22 -5.34
N ARG A 72 -5.86 -3.83 -5.32
CA ARG A 72 -6.31 -4.75 -6.39
C ARG A 72 -6.62 -4.04 -7.71
N ASN A 73 -7.19 -2.85 -7.64
CA ASN A 73 -7.63 -2.06 -8.79
C ASN A 73 -7.11 -0.61 -8.72
N PRO A 74 -5.80 -0.37 -8.81
CA PRO A 74 -5.22 0.97 -8.71
C PRO A 74 -5.77 1.93 -9.78
N SER A 75 -6.10 1.42 -10.97
CA SER A 75 -6.70 2.21 -12.06
C SER A 75 -8.07 2.81 -11.72
N GLN A 76 -8.81 2.24 -10.76
CA GLN A 76 -10.12 2.77 -10.33
C GLN A 76 -9.98 3.86 -9.26
N PHE A 77 -8.82 3.94 -8.60
CA PHE A 77 -8.54 4.86 -7.51
C PHE A 77 -7.20 5.57 -7.77
N PRO A 78 -7.13 6.49 -8.75
CA PRO A 78 -5.91 7.25 -9.01
C PRO A 78 -5.64 8.17 -7.81
N LEU A 79 -4.75 7.74 -6.92
CA LEU A 79 -4.32 8.50 -5.75
C LEU A 79 -3.26 9.55 -6.08
N VAL A 80 -2.71 9.49 -7.29
CA VAL A 80 -1.92 10.55 -7.88
C VAL A 80 -2.86 11.43 -8.69
N ALA A 81 -3.15 12.63 -8.19
CA ALA A 81 -3.83 13.65 -8.98
C ALA A 81 -3.03 13.83 -10.28
N LYS A 82 -3.64 13.49 -11.40
CA LYS A 82 -3.07 13.75 -12.72
C LYS A 82 -2.71 15.24 -12.72
N PRO A 83 -1.46 15.64 -13.04
CA PRO A 83 -1.18 17.06 -13.20
C PRO A 83 -2.22 17.59 -14.18
N ALA A 84 -2.96 18.62 -13.76
CA ALA A 84 -3.92 19.27 -14.63
C ALA A 84 -3.23 19.53 -15.97
N PRO A 85 -3.89 19.27 -17.12
CA PRO A 85 -3.28 19.62 -18.39
C PRO A 85 -2.92 21.09 -18.29
N GLU A 86 -1.62 21.37 -18.31
CA GLU A 86 -1.10 22.72 -18.42
C GLU A 86 -1.81 23.29 -19.64
N ALA A 87 -2.65 24.29 -19.41
CA ALA A 87 -3.28 25.05 -20.47
C ALA A 87 -2.14 25.72 -21.24
N SER A 88 -1.55 24.96 -22.16
CA SER A 88 -0.56 25.44 -23.10
C SER A 88 -1.26 26.49 -23.94
N GLY A 89 -0.97 27.74 -23.60
CA GLY A 89 -1.47 28.88 -24.33
C GLY A 89 -0.95 28.85 -25.76
N ALA A 90 -1.84 29.15 -26.69
CA ALA A 90 -1.53 29.86 -27.91
C ALA A 90 -2.65 30.91 -28.02
N ARG A 91 -2.38 32.15 -27.61
CA ARG A 91 -1.93 33.25 -28.49
C ARG A 91 -2.84 33.43 -29.69
#